data_AF-A0A954NSA5-F1
#
_entry.id   AF-A0A954NSA5-F1
#
_cell.length_a   1.000
_cell.length_b   1.000
_cell.length_c   1.000
_cell.angle_alpha   90.00
_cell.angle_beta   90.00
_cell.angle_gamma   90.00
#
_symmetry.space_group_name_H-M   'P 1'
#
loop_
_entity.id
_entity.type
_entity.pdbx_description
1 polymer ?
#
loop_
_entity_poly.entity_id
_entity_poly.type
_entity_poly.pdbx_seq_one_letter_code
_entity_poly.pdbx_strand_id
1 'polypeptide(L)'
;MLALNPPIVSSREAAAHVQCKNNLKQIMLALHNYHDDFGTFPPAYTVDENGERMHSWRTLIWPYLDDSINHFTHGDYRFDEPWGSKHNQHVASDAKTRWCCACLPV
;
A
#
# COMPACT_ATOMS: atom_id res chain seq x y z
N MET A 1 18.60 -29.57 -12.73
CA MET A 1 17.68 -28.48 -13.12
C MET A 1 16.32 -28.81 -12.53
N LEU A 2 15.83 -28.06 -11.55
CA LEU A 2 14.44 -28.21 -11.10
C LEU A 2 13.52 -27.67 -12.21
N ALA A 3 12.78 -28.57 -12.86
CA ALA A 3 11.72 -28.18 -13.77
C ALA A 3 10.55 -27.59 -12.95
N LEU A 4 10.03 -26.44 -13.39
CA LEU A 4 8.75 -25.90 -12.93
C LEU A 4 7.65 -26.87 -13.36
N ASN A 5 7.32 -27.82 -12.48
CA ASN A 5 6.24 -28.76 -12.72
C ASN A 5 4.91 -27.98 -12.77
N PRO A 6 4.02 -28.22 -13.75
CA PRO A 6 2.74 -27.49 -13.87
C PRO A 6 1.91 -27.43 -12.57
N PRO A 7 1.88 -28.50 -11.74
CA PRO A 7 1.22 -28.44 -10.43
C PRO A 7 1.82 -27.41 -9.46
N ILE A 8 3.14 -27.18 -9.52
CA ILE A 8 3.86 -26.22 -8.66
C ILE A 8 3.56 -24.78 -9.11
N VAL A 9 3.51 -24.53 -10.42
CA VAL A 9 3.14 -23.22 -10.98
C VAL A 9 1.69 -22.87 -10.63
N SER A 10 0.75 -23.81 -10.81
CA SER A 10 -0.66 -23.63 -10.46
C SER A 10 -0.87 -23.36 -8.96
N SER A 11 -0.16 -24.07 -8.09
CA SER A 11 -0.21 -23.85 -6.63
C SER A 11 0.33 -22.48 -6.24
N ARG A 12 1.38 -22.02 -6.91
CA ARG A 12 1.99 -20.70 -6.72
C ARG A 12 1.04 -19.56 -7.10
N GLU A 13 0.38 -19.68 -8.26
CA GLU A 13 -0.63 -18.71 -8.71
C GLU A 13 -1.83 -18.65 -7.76
N ALA A 14 -2.30 -19.81 -7.28
CA ALA A 14 -3.38 -19.87 -6.29
C ALA A 14 -2.99 -19.19 -4.97
N ALA A 15 -1.76 -19.42 -4.48
CA ALA A 15 -1.25 -18.76 -3.28
C ALA A 15 -1.14 -17.24 -3.45
N ALA A 16 -0.65 -16.76 -4.60
CA ALA A 16 -0.58 -15.33 -4.91
C ALA A 16 -1.98 -14.68 -4.91
N HIS A 17 -2.99 -15.38 -5.45
CA HIS A 17 -4.37 -14.90 -5.43
C HIS A 17 -4.97 -14.84 -4.02
N VAL A 18 -4.69 -15.83 -3.17
CA VAL A 18 -5.12 -15.81 -1.75
C VAL A 18 -4.47 -14.64 -1.02
N GLN A 19 -3.16 -14.43 -1.21
CA GLN A 19 -2.45 -13.31 -0.60
C GLN A 19 -2.99 -11.95 -1.07
N CYS A 20 -3.25 -11.79 -2.37
CA CYS A 20 -3.92 -10.62 -2.92
C CYS A 20 -5.25 -10.31 -2.21
N LYS A 21 -6.11 -11.33 -2.06
CA LYS A 21 -7.39 -11.17 -1.35
C LYS A 21 -7.19 -10.75 0.10
N ASN A 22 -6.18 -11.30 0.77
CA ASN A 22 -5.86 -10.92 2.15
C ASN A 22 -5.35 -9.48 2.23
N ASN A 23 -4.47 -9.05 1.32
CA ASN A 23 -4.02 -7.67 1.24
C ASN A 23 -5.21 -6.71 1.05
N LEU A 24 -6.15 -7.03 0.15
CA LEU A 24 -7.35 -6.22 -0.05
C LEU A 24 -8.23 -6.13 1.21
N LYS A 25 -8.35 -7.21 1.97
CA LYS A 25 -9.06 -7.20 3.27
C LYS A 25 -8.36 -6.30 4.28
N GLN A 26 -7.03 -6.33 4.36
CA GLN A 26 -6.26 -5.46 5.24
C GLN A 26 -6.44 -3.98 4.86
N ILE A 27 -6.42 -3.67 3.57
CA ILE A 27 -6.68 -2.31 3.07
C ILE A 27 -8.09 -1.84 3.44
N MET A 28 -9.10 -2.70 3.22
CA MET A 28 -10.48 -2.38 3.57
C MET A 28 -10.63 -2.12 5.06
N LEU A 29 -10.01 -2.96 5.91
CA LEU A 29 -10.01 -2.78 7.35
C LEU A 29 -9.36 -1.45 7.75
N ALA A 30 -8.20 -1.12 7.19
CA ALA A 30 -7.52 0.15 7.43
C ALA A 30 -8.37 1.37 7.02
N LEU A 31 -9.10 1.27 5.91
CA LEU A 31 -10.04 2.31 5.47
C LEU A 31 -11.21 2.48 6.45
N HIS A 32 -11.74 1.39 7.00
CA HIS A 32 -12.77 1.46 8.03
C HIS A 32 -12.26 2.07 9.33
N ASN A 33 -11.05 1.69 9.78
CA ASN A 33 -10.45 2.28 10.97
C ASN A 33 -10.20 3.80 10.79
N TYR A 34 -9.74 4.23 9.61
CA TYR A 34 -9.64 5.65 9.29
C TYR A 34 -11.01 6.33 9.35
N HIS A 35 -12.04 5.71 8.78
CA HIS A 35 -13.40 6.25 8.83
C HIS A 35 -13.92 6.38 10.27
N ASP A 36 -13.63 5.42 11.14
CA ASP A 36 -14.05 5.46 12.55
C ASP A 36 -13.40 6.63 13.31
N ASP A 37 -12.13 6.95 13.01
CA ASP A 37 -11.40 8.06 13.65
C ASP A 37 -11.75 9.44 13.07
N PHE A 38 -11.96 9.53 11.76
CA PHE A 38 -12.13 10.81 11.05
C PHE A 38 -13.57 11.09 10.59
N GLY A 39 -14.49 10.13 10.72
CA GLY A 39 -15.90 10.25 10.30
C GLY A 39 -16.11 10.28 8.78
N THR A 40 -15.07 10.04 7.99
CA THR A 40 -15.09 10.01 6.53
C THR A 40 -14.02 9.05 6.01
N PHE A 41 -14.22 8.48 4.83
CA PHE A 41 -13.13 7.81 4.13
C PHE A 41 -12.05 8.83 3.71
N PRO A 42 -10.79 8.38 3.56
CA PRO A 42 -9.70 9.28 3.23
C PRO A 42 -9.92 9.91 1.85
N PRO A 43 -9.60 11.20 1.69
CA PRO A 43 -9.64 11.86 0.39
C PRO A 43 -8.57 11.27 -0.53
N ALA A 44 -8.73 11.41 -1.85
CA ALA A 44 -7.72 10.94 -2.81
C ALA A 44 -6.32 11.48 -2.50
N TYR A 45 -6.26 12.76 -2.11
CA TYR A 45 -5.09 13.42 -1.56
C TYR A 45 -5.47 14.60 -0.65
N THR A 46 -4.56 15.01 0.23
CA THR A 46 -4.64 16.27 0.99
C THR A 46 -3.94 17.40 0.24
N VAL A 47 -4.26 18.64 0.59
CA VAL A 47 -3.62 19.84 0.05
C VAL A 47 -3.18 20.78 1.17
N ASP A 48 -2.12 21.55 0.94
CA ASP A 48 -1.72 22.64 1.83
C ASP A 48 -2.51 23.94 1.55
N GLU A 49 -2.16 25.02 2.26
CA GLU A 49 -2.78 26.34 2.08
C GLU A 49 -2.57 26.92 0.66
N ASN A 50 -1.54 26.47 -0.05
CA ASN A 50 -1.21 26.90 -1.41
C ASN A 50 -1.87 26.02 -2.48
N GLY A 51 -2.60 24.97 -2.08
CA GLY A 51 -3.20 23.99 -2.98
C GLY A 51 -2.23 22.93 -3.50
N GLU A 52 -1.03 22.83 -2.93
CA GLU A 52 -0.06 21.80 -3.27
C GLU A 52 -0.49 20.45 -2.67
N ARG A 53 -0.35 19.38 -3.46
CA ARG A 53 -0.76 18.04 -3.04
C ARG A 53 0.22 17.47 -2.02
N MET A 54 -0.28 17.27 -0.80
CA MET A 54 0.53 16.87 0.34
C MET A 54 0.62 15.35 0.46
N HIS A 55 -0.48 14.63 0.71
CA HIS A 55 -0.43 13.19 1.02
C HIS A 55 -1.53 12.42 0.30
N SER A 56 -1.28 11.16 -0.04
CA SER A 56 -2.26 10.27 -0.68
C SER A 56 -3.14 9.59 0.36
N TRP A 57 -4.37 9.17 0.00
CA TRP A 57 -5.16 8.24 0.82
C TRP A 57 -4.36 7.04 1.34
N ARG A 58 -3.39 6.54 0.55
CA ARG A 58 -2.55 5.40 0.93
C ARG A 58 -1.66 5.69 2.12
N THR A 59 -1.10 6.89 2.20
CA THR A 59 -0.23 7.30 3.32
C THR A 59 -1.08 7.68 4.54
N LEU A 60 -2.33 8.11 4.34
CA LEU A 60 -3.25 8.41 5.43
C LEU A 60 -3.73 7.16 6.18
N ILE A 61 -3.91 6.04 5.49
CA ILE A 61 -4.35 4.79 6.14
C ILE A 61 -3.20 3.94 6.69
N TRP A 62 -1.96 4.36 6.45
CA TRP A 62 -0.77 3.62 6.82
C TRP A 62 -0.71 3.25 8.30
N PRO A 63 -1.04 4.12 9.27
CA PRO A 63 -1.03 3.75 10.69
C PRO A 63 -1.97 2.59 11.06
N TYR A 64 -2.95 2.30 10.20
CA TYR A 64 -3.95 1.24 10.40
C TYR A 64 -3.61 -0.05 9.64
N LEU A 65 -2.52 -0.06 8.87
CA LEU A 65 -2.07 -1.23 8.12
C LEU A 65 -1.18 -2.13 8.98
N ASP A 66 -1.44 -3.43 8.93
CA ASP A 66 -0.60 -4.47 9.55
C ASP A 66 0.77 -4.60 8.86
N ASP A 67 1.82 -4.99 9.59
CA ASP A 67 3.20 -5.16 9.09
C ASP A 67 3.31 -6.10 7.87
N SER A 68 2.38 -7.04 7.70
CA SER A 68 2.34 -7.93 6.53
C SER A 68 2.10 -7.19 5.21
N ILE A 69 1.44 -6.04 5.24
CA ILE A 69 1.22 -5.16 4.08
C ILE A 69 1.99 -3.84 4.21
N ASN A 70 2.22 -3.39 5.44
CA ASN A 70 2.92 -2.19 5.78
C ASN A 70 4.42 -2.43 5.88
N HIS A 71 5.18 -1.84 4.97
CA HIS A 71 6.59 -2.16 4.83
C HIS A 71 7.47 -0.94 4.66
N PHE A 72 6.89 0.26 4.79
CA PHE A 72 7.77 1.38 5.06
C PHE A 72 7.76 1.70 6.53
N THR A 73 8.94 2.12 6.95
CA THR A 73 9.19 2.58 8.29
C THR A 73 8.83 4.07 8.33
N HIS A 74 8.55 4.57 9.53
CA HIS A 74 8.26 6.00 9.74
C HIS A 74 9.39 6.92 9.24
N GLY A 75 10.58 6.41 8.94
CA GLY A 75 11.72 7.17 8.41
C GLY A 75 11.75 7.32 6.88
N ASP A 76 10.94 6.57 6.14
CA ASP A 76 10.97 6.56 4.67
C ASP A 76 10.09 7.64 4.04
N TYR A 77 9.11 8.15 4.78
CA TYR A 77 8.15 9.16 4.29
C TYR A 77 8.10 10.37 5.22
N ARG A 78 8.18 11.56 4.63
CA ARG A 78 8.09 12.83 5.33
C ARG A 78 6.69 13.42 5.18
N PHE A 79 5.98 13.55 6.30
CA PHE A 79 4.65 14.16 6.35
C PHE A 79 4.69 15.70 6.40
N ASP A 80 5.87 16.30 6.57
CA ASP A 80 6.07 17.75 6.57
C ASP A 80 6.33 18.33 5.17
N GLU A 81 6.36 17.49 4.13
CA GLU A 81 6.61 17.91 2.75
C GLU A 81 5.62 17.26 1.76
N PRO A 82 5.45 17.84 0.56
CA PRO A 82 4.58 17.28 -0.47
C PRO A 82 4.98 15.85 -0.87
N TRP A 83 4.01 15.03 -1.26
CA TRP A 83 4.24 13.66 -1.75
C TRP A 83 5.13 13.57 -3.00
N GLY A 84 5.32 14.70 -3.68
CA GLY A 84 6.11 14.85 -4.91
C GLY A 84 7.50 15.41 -4.64
N SER A 85 7.88 15.64 -3.39
CA SER A 85 9.23 16.06 -3.01
C SER A 85 10.27 15.03 -3.48
N LYS A 86 11.52 15.46 -3.67
CA LYS A 86 12.62 14.54 -4.03
C LYS A 86 12.78 13.39 -3.03
N HIS A 87 12.48 13.63 -1.76
CA HIS A 87 12.56 12.62 -0.72
C HIS A 87 11.35 11.66 -0.79
N ASN A 88 10.10 12.13 -0.87
CA ASN A 88 8.94 11.23 -0.95
C ASN A 88 8.75 10.51 -2.29
N GLN A 89 9.41 10.96 -3.37
CA GLN A 89 9.27 10.36 -4.70
C GLN A 89 9.59 8.85 -4.75
N HIS A 90 10.53 8.36 -3.94
CA HIS A 90 10.89 6.93 -3.93
C HIS A 90 9.77 6.03 -3.37
N VAL A 91 9.00 6.53 -2.40
CA VAL A 91 7.86 5.82 -1.80
C VAL A 91 6.78 5.55 -2.84
N ALA A 92 6.57 6.49 -3.77
CA ALA A 92 5.60 6.34 -4.85
C ALA A 92 5.96 5.21 -5.83
N SER A 93 7.25 5.02 -6.14
CA SER A 93 7.71 3.92 -6.99
C SER A 93 7.56 2.56 -6.31
N ASP A 94 7.88 2.47 -5.02
CA ASP A 94 7.85 1.21 -4.27
C ASP A 94 6.42 0.73 -3.97
N ALA A 95 5.47 1.67 -3.86
CA ALA A 95 4.06 1.35 -3.74
C ALA A 95 3.53 0.54 -4.96
N LYS A 96 4.13 0.66 -6.15
CA LYS A 96 3.60 -0.01 -7.35
C LYS A 96 3.67 -1.53 -7.27
N THR A 97 4.68 -2.07 -6.60
CA THR A 97 4.85 -3.51 -6.37
C THR A 97 3.96 -4.02 -5.23
N ARG A 98 3.67 -3.15 -4.26
CA ARG A 98 3.06 -3.51 -2.96
C ARG A 98 1.52 -3.57 -2.98
N TRP A 99 0.90 -2.78 -3.84
CA TRP A 99 -0.57 -2.76 -4.03
C TRP A 99 -1.03 -3.62 -5.22
N CYS A 100 -0.10 -4.36 -5.81
CA CYS A 100 -0.33 -5.16 -7.00
C CYS A 100 -0.51 -6.64 -6.63
N CYS A 101 -1.71 -7.16 -6.87
CA CYS A 101 -2.04 -8.58 -6.67
C CYS A 101 -1.21 -9.56 -7.52
N ALA A 102 -0.70 -9.11 -8.67
CA ALA A 102 0.07 -9.92 -9.61
C ALA A 102 1.60 -9.76 -9.46
N CYS A 103 2.06 -8.93 -8.52
CA CYS A 103 3.48 -8.57 -8.38
C CYS A 103 4.15 -9.21 -7.16
N LEU A 104 3.45 -10.09 -6.43
CA LEU A 104 4.03 -10.83 -5.31
C LEU A 104 5.11 -11.78 -5.85
N PRO A 105 6.37 -11.65 -5.42
CA PRO A 105 7.42 -12.58 -5.83
C PRO A 105 7.07 -13.98 -5.32
N VAL A 106 7.24 -14.96 -6.19
CA VAL A 106 6.89 -16.37 -5.98
C VAL A 106 8.08 -17.18 -5.49
#